data_AF-A0A2E8TN83-F1
#
_entry.id   AF-A0A2E8TN83-F1
#
_cell.length_a   1.000
_cell.length_b   1.000
_cell.length_c   1.000
_cell.angle_alpha   90.00
_cell.angle_beta   90.00
_cell.angle_gamma   90.00
#
_symmetry.space_group_name_H-M   'P 1'
#
loop_
_entity.id
_entity.type
_entity.pdbx_description
1 polymer ?
#
loop_
_entity_poly.entity_id
_entity_poly.type
_entity_poly.pdbx_seq_one_letter_code
_entity_poly.pdbx_strand_id
1 'polypeptide(L)'
;MDKKKEIAKLEADWSKNSRWEGITRGYKAEDVVNLRGSVNIECTLARLGSEKLWKLVNQETPLCALGAMTGNQAIQEIQAGLKAIYCSGWQVAGDG
;
A
#
# COMPACT_ATOMS: atom_id res chain seq x y z
N MET A 1 9.59 -22.78 7.23
CA MET A 1 10.40 -21.64 6.77
C MET A 1 11.36 -21.24 7.87
N ASP A 2 12.60 -20.92 7.54
CA ASP A 2 13.58 -20.47 8.52
C ASP A 2 13.34 -19.00 8.88
N LYS A 3 12.94 -18.75 10.12
CA LYS A 3 12.65 -17.43 10.66
C LYS A 3 13.84 -16.47 10.53
N LYS A 4 15.08 -16.96 10.70
CA LYS A 4 16.29 -16.13 10.55
C LYS A 4 16.44 -15.63 9.12
N LYS A 5 16.15 -16.49 8.14
CA LYS A 5 16.18 -16.14 6.72
C LYS A 5 15.15 -15.08 6.36
N GLU A 6 13.94 -15.16 6.90
CA GLU A 6 12.88 -14.16 6.67
C GLU A 6 13.24 -12.79 7.28
N ILE A 7 13.83 -12.77 8.48
CA ILE A 7 14.32 -11.54 9.11
C ILE A 7 15.40 -10.90 8.25
N ALA A 8 16.44 -11.65 7.87
CA ALA A 8 17.53 -11.14 7.03
C ALA A 8 17.04 -10.65 5.67
N LYS A 9 16.05 -11.33 5.07
CA LYS A 9 15.41 -10.89 3.81
C LYS A 9 14.70 -9.54 3.98
N LEU A 10 13.97 -9.35 5.07
CA LEU A 10 13.25 -8.11 5.35
C LEU A 10 14.21 -6.94 5.64
N GLU A 11 15.28 -7.19 6.39
CA GLU A 11 16.34 -6.19 6.63
C GLU A 11 17.05 -5.78 5.34
N ALA A 12 17.34 -6.75 4.46
CA ALA A 12 17.91 -6.49 3.15
C ALA A 12 16.97 -5.67 2.26
N ASP A 13 15.66 -5.96 2.28
CA ASP A 13 14.68 -5.15 1.54
C ASP A 13 14.63 -3.72 2.08
N TRP A 14 14.51 -3.53 3.39
CA TRP A 14 14.47 -2.19 4.01
C TRP A 14 15.71 -1.34 3.73
N SER A 15 16.89 -1.95 3.67
CA SER A 15 18.16 -1.24 3.45
C SER A 15 18.47 -0.95 1.99
N LYS A 16 18.01 -1.79 1.05
CA LYS A 16 18.40 -1.69 -0.37
C LYS A 16 17.30 -1.15 -1.28
N ASN A 17 16.05 -1.21 -0.86
CA ASN A 17 14.93 -0.80 -1.69
C ASN A 17 14.66 0.71 -1.52
N SER A 18 14.78 1.47 -2.61
CA SER A 18 14.54 2.92 -2.62
C SER A 18 13.13 3.31 -2.16
N ARG A 19 12.16 2.38 -2.20
CA ARG A 19 10.83 2.55 -1.62
C ARG A 19 10.86 2.99 -0.16
N TRP A 20 11.90 2.61 0.57
CA TRP A 20 12.04 2.85 2.01
C TRP A 20 13.07 3.95 2.36
N GLU A 21 13.60 4.65 1.36
CA GLU A 21 14.52 5.77 1.59
C GLU A 21 13.83 6.87 2.44
N GLY A 22 14.51 7.32 3.50
CA GLY A 22 13.97 8.30 4.45
C GLY A 22 12.91 7.76 5.44
N ILE A 23 12.56 6.47 5.40
CA ILE A 23 11.53 5.90 6.30
C ILE A 23 12.17 5.35 7.59
N THR A 24 11.84 5.97 8.73
CA THR A 24 12.24 5.49 10.07
C THR A 24 11.20 4.53 10.66
N ARG A 25 11.66 3.44 11.29
CA ARG A 25 10.81 2.47 12.00
C ARG A 25 11.24 2.39 13.46
N GLY A 26 10.29 2.50 14.39
CA GLY A 26 10.51 2.33 15.83
C GLY A 26 10.52 0.86 16.30
N TYR A 27 10.66 -0.08 15.38
CA TYR A 27 10.61 -1.53 15.59
C TYR A 27 11.58 -2.23 14.64
N LYS A 28 11.95 -3.48 14.95
CA LYS A 28 12.90 -4.29 14.18
C LYS A 28 12.19 -5.18 13.17
N ALA A 29 12.94 -5.68 12.19
CA ALA A 29 12.46 -6.70 11.25
C ALA A 29 12.03 -7.99 11.98
N GLU A 30 12.73 -8.33 13.07
CA GLU A 30 12.38 -9.45 13.96
C GLU A 30 10.96 -9.31 14.53
N ASP A 31 10.60 -8.12 15.03
CA ASP A 31 9.26 -7.87 15.60
C ASP A 31 8.17 -8.12 14.55
N VAL A 32 8.42 -7.71 13.30
CA VAL A 32 7.49 -7.94 12.18
C VAL A 32 7.35 -9.42 11.87
N VAL A 33 8.45 -10.18 11.79
CA VAL A 33 8.40 -11.62 11.51
C VAL A 33 7.76 -12.39 12.67
N ASN A 34 7.95 -11.95 13.92
CA ASN A 34 7.31 -12.54 15.10
C ASN A 34 5.78 -12.46 15.05
N LEU A 35 5.24 -11.35 14.54
CA LEU A 35 3.79 -11.10 14.48
C LEU A 35 3.13 -11.63 13.19
N ARG A 36 3.92 -12.05 12.19
CA ARG A 36 3.41 -12.46 10.87
C ARG A 36 2.68 -13.81 10.88
N GLY A 37 2.88 -14.63 11.91
CA GLY A 37 2.39 -16.01 11.94
C GLY A 37 3.15 -16.94 10.98
N SER A 38 2.71 -18.19 10.89
CA SER A 38 3.37 -19.23 10.08
C SER A 38 2.90 -19.28 8.62
N VAL A 39 1.72 -18.75 8.33
CA VAL A 39 1.11 -18.74 7.00
C VAL A 39 0.98 -17.30 6.54
N ASN A 40 1.61 -16.98 5.41
CA ASN A 40 1.51 -15.66 4.81
C ASN A 40 0.46 -15.66 3.69
N ILE A 41 -0.64 -14.93 3.91
CA ILE A 41 -1.72 -14.78 2.91
C ILE A 41 -1.30 -13.71 1.91
N GLU A 42 -1.30 -14.03 0.63
CA GLU A 42 -0.95 -13.08 -0.42
C GLU A 42 -2.06 -12.04 -0.61
N CYS A 43 -1.72 -10.76 -0.44
CA CYS A 43 -2.62 -9.63 -0.65
C CYS A 43 -2.41 -9.01 -2.04
N THR A 44 -2.72 -9.77 -3.10
CA THR A 44 -2.37 -9.42 -4.50
C THR A 44 -2.77 -8.00 -4.90
N LEU A 45 -4.02 -7.59 -4.63
CA LEU A 45 -4.50 -6.26 -5.00
C LEU A 45 -3.80 -5.14 -4.21
N ALA A 46 -3.50 -5.37 -2.93
CA ALA A 46 -2.77 -4.41 -2.11
C ALA A 46 -1.31 -4.24 -2.60
N ARG A 47 -0.65 -5.34 -2.96
CA ARG A 47 0.70 -5.29 -3.55
C ARG A 47 0.71 -4.55 -4.88
N LEU A 48 -0.12 -4.97 -5.84
CA LEU A 48 -0.20 -4.34 -7.16
C LEU A 48 -0.63 -2.87 -7.07
N GLY A 49 -1.61 -2.55 -6.21
CA GLY A 49 -2.10 -1.20 -5.98
C GLY A 49 -1.04 -0.28 -5.36
N SER A 50 -0.34 -0.73 -4.32
CA SER A 50 0.70 0.07 -3.66
C SER A 50 1.92 0.31 -4.56
N GLU A 51 2.34 -0.68 -5.36
CA GLU A 51 3.40 -0.53 -6.35
C GLU A 51 3.01 0.46 -7.46
N LYS A 52 1.77 0.37 -7.99
CA LYS A 52 1.25 1.29 -9.01
C LYS A 52 1.12 2.70 -8.45
N LEU A 53 0.57 2.85 -7.23
CA LEU A 53 0.41 4.14 -6.57
C LEU A 53 1.76 4.81 -6.34
N TRP A 54 2.74 4.07 -5.81
CA TRP A 54 4.11 4.58 -5.61
C TRP A 54 4.71 5.13 -6.91
N LYS A 55 4.54 4.42 -8.03
CA LYS A 55 5.01 4.91 -9.34
C LYS A 55 4.30 6.19 -9.76
N LEU A 56 2.98 6.30 -9.55
CA LEU A 56 2.19 7.46 -9.97
C LEU A 56 2.46 8.71 -9.13
N VAL A 57 2.60 8.57 -7.80
CA VAL A 57 2.82 9.74 -6.92
C VAL A 57 4.22 10.34 -7.03
N ASN A 58 5.19 9.57 -7.54
CA ASN A 58 6.56 10.05 -7.77
C ASN A 58 6.78 10.54 -9.21
N GLN A 59 5.72 10.76 -9.99
CA GLN A 59 5.81 11.39 -11.31
C GLN A 59 5.76 12.92 -11.19
N GLU A 60 6.14 13.62 -12.27
CA GLU A 60 6.11 15.09 -12.34
C GLU A 60 4.68 15.65 -12.25
N THR A 61 3.70 14.92 -12.81
CA THR A 61 2.30 15.35 -12.78
C THR A 61 1.64 14.90 -11.48
N PRO A 62 0.93 15.80 -10.78
CA PRO A 62 0.18 15.44 -9.59
C PRO A 62 -0.84 14.32 -9.84
N LEU A 63 -0.96 13.40 -8.89
CA LEU A 63 -2.00 12.37 -8.90
C LEU A 63 -3.27 12.90 -8.23
N CYS A 64 -4.32 13.12 -9.02
CA CYS A 64 -5.64 13.54 -8.52
C CYS A 64 -6.58 12.33 -8.33
N ALA A 65 -7.49 12.44 -7.36
CA ALA A 65 -8.52 11.45 -7.05
C ALA A 65 -9.80 12.14 -6.57
N LEU A 66 -10.94 11.44 -6.67
CA LEU A 66 -12.23 11.86 -6.10
C LEU A 66 -12.69 10.86 -5.04
N GLY A 67 -13.59 11.34 -4.17
CA GLY A 67 -14.17 10.54 -3.10
C GLY A 67 -15.25 9.60 -3.61
N ALA A 68 -15.00 8.28 -3.57
CA ALA A 68 -15.97 7.26 -3.92
C ALA A 68 -16.53 6.55 -2.68
N MET A 69 -17.86 6.53 -2.58
CA MET A 69 -18.60 5.87 -1.50
C MET A 69 -19.23 4.54 -1.95
N THR A 70 -19.29 4.30 -3.27
CA THR A 70 -19.75 3.03 -3.85
C THR A 70 -18.78 2.54 -4.92
N GLY A 71 -18.82 1.24 -5.21
CA GLY A 71 -18.02 0.67 -6.30
C GLY A 71 -18.36 1.25 -7.68
N ASN A 72 -19.63 1.62 -7.91
CA ASN A 72 -20.05 2.21 -9.19
C ASN A 72 -19.45 3.60 -9.41
N GLN A 73 -19.35 4.43 -8.36
CA GLN A 73 -18.66 5.73 -8.45
C GLN A 73 -17.18 5.53 -8.80
N ALA A 74 -16.50 4.60 -8.11
CA ALA A 74 -15.11 4.26 -8.41
C ALA A 74 -14.91 3.80 -9.86
N ILE A 75 -15.82 3.01 -10.42
CA ILE A 75 -15.76 2.60 -11.83
C ILE A 75 -15.89 3.80 -12.77
N GLN A 76 -16.83 4.71 -12.51
CA GLN A 76 -17.05 5.90 -13.34
C GLN A 76 -15.86 6.86 -13.29
N GLU A 77 -15.24 7.05 -12.12
CA GLU A 77 -14.02 7.85 -11.96
C GLU A 77 -12.87 7.36 -12.86
N ILE A 78 -12.64 6.04 -12.89
CA ILE A 78 -11.60 5.44 -13.74
C ILE A 78 -11.98 5.54 -15.22
N GLN A 79 -13.25 5.33 -15.58
CA GLN A 79 -13.73 5.51 -16.96
C GLN A 79 -13.60 6.96 -17.44
N ALA A 80 -13.76 7.94 -16.54
CA ALA A 80 -13.54 9.36 -16.80
C ALA A 80 -12.05 9.75 -16.89
N GLY A 81 -11.13 8.81 -16.65
CA GLY A 81 -9.69 9.00 -16.83
C GLY A 81 -8.90 9.27 -15.55
N LEU A 82 -9.53 9.24 -14.37
CA LEU A 82 -8.79 9.29 -13.10
C LEU A 82 -7.95 8.01 -12.93
N LYS A 83 -6.86 8.13 -12.17
CA LYS A 83 -5.88 7.04 -11.97
C LYS A 83 -5.88 6.48 -10.55
N ALA A 84 -6.63 7.09 -9.64
CA ALA A 84 -6.73 6.74 -8.24
C ALA A 84 -8.13 7.06 -7.70
N ILE A 85 -8.52 6.34 -6.65
CA ILE A 85 -9.79 6.49 -5.94
C ILE A 85 -9.46 6.91 -4.51
N TYR A 86 -10.17 7.90 -3.98
CA TYR A 86 -10.06 8.31 -2.58
C TYR A 86 -11.25 7.78 -1.79
N CYS A 87 -10.99 7.09 -0.68
CA CYS A 87 -12.03 6.58 0.20
C CYS A 87 -12.18 7.54 1.39
N SER A 88 -13.16 8.45 1.32
CA SER A 88 -13.38 9.44 2.39
C SER A 88 -14.11 8.83 3.57
N GLY A 89 -13.50 8.88 4.75
CA GLY A 89 -14.17 8.50 6.01
C GLY A 89 -15.37 9.40 6.34
N TRP A 90 -15.38 10.66 5.87
CA TRP A 90 -16.50 11.56 6.07
C TRP A 90 -17.73 11.18 5.23
N GLN A 91 -17.53 10.74 3.99
CA GLN A 91 -18.62 10.22 3.15
C GLN A 91 -19.21 8.94 3.76
N VAL A 92 -18.35 8.02 4.24
CA VAL A 92 -18.81 6.81 4.94
C VAL A 92 -19.62 7.16 6.19
N ALA A 93 -19.21 8.15 6.98
CA ALA A 93 -19.93 8.53 8.19
C ALA A 93 -21.27 9.25 7.91
N GLY A 94 -21.39 9.94 6.78
CA GLY A 94 -22.57 10.73 6.44
C GLY A 94 -23.71 9.93 5.80
N ASP A 95 -23.40 8.80 5.16
CA ASP A 95 -24.36 8.03 4.35
C ASP A 95 -24.22 6.50 4.55
N GLY A 96 -23.54 6.08 5.62
CA GLY A 96 -23.35 4.68 6.03
C GLY A 96 -24.31 4.20 7.11
#